data_AF-A0A182WGU1-F1
#
_entry.id   AF-A0A182WGU1-F1
#
_cell.length_a   1.000
_cell.length_b   1.000
_cell.length_c   1.000
_cell.angle_alpha   90.00
_cell.angle_beta   90.00
_cell.angle_gamma   90.00
#
_symmetry.space_group_name_H-M   'P 1'
#
loop_
_entity.id
_entity.type
_entity.pdbx_description
1 polymer ?
#
loop_
_entity_poly.entity_id
_entity_poly.type
_entity_poly.pdbx_seq_one_letter_code
_entity_poly.pdbx_strand_id
1 'polypeptide(L)'
;YRAGLDHTDVIPVQYAASIQAAVFVSSCTIHQSCGKVLFIMRFEIVLLFACASVALAAPQRSDAEAEIIQQENNIEPDGEYKYSYETANGIRGKESGTLKRASSPDTSDVIVAAGSVSYTAPDGSLVELSYTADDENGFQPSGDHLPTPPPIPPQIQKALEYLASLPPSNRRR
;
A
#
# COMPACT_ATOMS: atom_id res chain seq x y z
N TYR A 1 -87.24 -48.55 -39.99
CA TYR A 1 -88.48 -47.82 -39.64
C TYR A 1 -88.10 -46.75 -38.63
N ARG A 2 -87.63 -45.56 -39.03
CA ARG A 2 -88.32 -44.36 -39.56
C ARG A 2 -89.20 -43.65 -38.52
N ALA A 3 -88.69 -42.53 -38.00
CA ALA A 3 -89.38 -41.29 -37.59
C ALA A 3 -88.27 -40.35 -37.03
N GLY A 4 -87.84 -39.29 -37.70
CA GLY A 4 -88.53 -38.00 -37.93
C GLY A 4 -87.96 -36.98 -36.91
N LEU A 5 -86.93 -36.17 -37.20
CA LEU A 5 -86.97 -34.88 -37.91
C LEU A 5 -88.20 -34.03 -37.58
N ASP A 6 -88.02 -32.94 -36.79
CA ASP A 6 -88.08 -31.54 -37.27
C ASP A 6 -88.53 -30.58 -36.14
N HIS A 7 -87.70 -29.59 -35.78
CA HIS A 7 -87.97 -28.16 -36.06
C HIS A 7 -86.90 -27.25 -35.44
N THR A 8 -86.43 -26.38 -36.33
CA THR A 8 -85.47 -25.26 -36.28
C THR A 8 -85.57 -24.21 -35.16
N ASP A 9 -84.38 -23.70 -34.81
CA ASP A 9 -83.95 -22.30 -34.60
C ASP A 9 -84.47 -21.45 -33.43
N VAL A 10 -83.58 -21.19 -32.45
CA VAL A 10 -83.35 -19.85 -31.86
C VAL A 10 -81.87 -19.73 -31.43
N ILE A 11 -81.13 -18.79 -32.00
CA ILE A 11 -79.76 -18.39 -31.58
C ILE A 11 -79.85 -17.22 -30.56
N PRO A 12 -78.76 -16.62 -30.05
CA PRO A 12 -77.71 -17.05 -29.11
C PRO A 12 -77.78 -16.27 -27.78
N VAL A 13 -77.35 -16.83 -26.64
CA VAL A 13 -76.95 -16.02 -25.48
C VAL A 13 -75.83 -16.74 -24.72
N GLN A 14 -74.87 -15.95 -24.23
CA GLN A 14 -73.87 -16.29 -23.22
C GLN A 14 -72.47 -16.73 -23.67
N TYR A 15 -71.88 -15.84 -24.47
CA TYR A 15 -70.48 -15.44 -24.31
C TYR A 15 -70.30 -14.75 -22.95
N ALA A 16 -70.08 -15.49 -21.84
CA ALA A 16 -69.62 -14.89 -20.57
C ALA A 16 -69.30 -15.95 -19.50
N ALA A 17 -68.16 -16.66 -19.59
CA ALA A 17 -67.61 -17.37 -18.42
C ALA A 17 -66.16 -17.83 -18.64
N SER A 18 -65.19 -16.92 -18.79
CA SER A 18 -63.77 -17.36 -18.78
C SER A 18 -62.72 -16.31 -18.40
N ILE A 19 -63.08 -15.07 -18.05
CA ILE A 19 -62.07 -14.01 -17.78
C ILE A 19 -61.78 -13.77 -16.28
N GLN A 20 -62.56 -14.34 -15.35
CA GLN A 20 -62.42 -13.98 -13.93
C GLN A 20 -61.26 -14.66 -13.17
N ALA A 21 -60.59 -15.67 -13.75
CA ALA A 21 -59.58 -16.46 -13.01
C ALA A 21 -58.13 -15.96 -13.14
N ALA A 22 -57.84 -15.04 -14.06
CA ALA A 22 -56.45 -14.70 -14.39
C ALA A 22 -55.85 -13.51 -13.62
N VAL A 23 -56.66 -12.69 -12.92
CA VAL A 23 -56.16 -11.44 -12.31
C VAL A 23 -55.70 -11.62 -10.84
N PHE A 24 -56.18 -12.65 -10.14
CA PHE A 24 -55.84 -12.84 -8.71
C PHE A 24 -54.53 -13.59 -8.43
N VAL A 25 -53.96 -14.30 -9.41
CA VAL A 25 -52.69 -15.03 -9.21
C VAL A 25 -51.47 -14.14 -9.51
N SER A 26 -51.61 -13.06 -10.29
CA SER A 26 -50.49 -12.18 -10.66
C SER A 26 -50.11 -11.18 -9.55
N SER A 27 -51.08 -10.70 -8.76
CA SER A 27 -50.81 -9.70 -7.70
C SER A 27 -50.23 -10.31 -6.42
N CYS A 28 -50.43 -11.62 -6.17
CA CYS A 28 -49.95 -12.29 -4.96
C CYS A 28 -48.44 -12.65 -5.03
N THR A 29 -47.89 -12.83 -6.23
CA THR A 29 -46.48 -13.25 -6.40
C THR A 29 -45.47 -12.09 -6.31
N ILE A 30 -45.93 -10.86 -6.50
CA ILE A 30 -45.08 -9.65 -6.45
C ILE A 30 -44.85 -9.19 -4.99
N HIS A 31 -45.79 -9.46 -4.08
CA HIS A 31 -45.67 -9.04 -2.68
C HIS A 31 -44.77 -9.96 -1.83
N GLN A 32 -44.46 -11.18 -2.30
CA GLN A 32 -43.66 -12.16 -1.54
C GLN A 32 -42.22 -12.33 -2.05
N SER A 33 -41.88 -11.69 -3.18
CA SER A 33 -40.54 -11.70 -3.78
C SER A 33 -39.68 -10.50 -3.37
N CYS A 34 -40.29 -9.36 -3.02
CA CYS A 34 -39.57 -8.15 -2.59
C CYS A 34 -38.72 -8.39 -1.32
N GLY A 35 -39.26 -9.10 -0.33
CA GLY A 35 -38.54 -9.42 0.91
C GLY A 35 -37.38 -10.42 0.72
N LYS A 36 -37.55 -11.40 -0.18
CA LYS A 36 -36.51 -12.41 -0.45
C LYS A 36 -35.35 -11.82 -1.26
N VAL A 37 -35.63 -10.98 -2.25
CA VAL A 37 -34.59 -10.29 -3.03
C VAL A 37 -33.83 -9.28 -2.15
N LEU A 38 -34.52 -8.56 -1.26
CA LEU A 38 -33.88 -7.66 -0.31
C LEU A 38 -33.00 -8.41 0.73
N PHE A 39 -33.40 -9.62 1.14
CA PHE A 39 -32.60 -10.48 2.02
C PHE A 39 -31.39 -11.12 1.32
N ILE A 40 -31.55 -11.55 0.07
CA ILE A 40 -30.47 -12.14 -0.74
C ILE A 40 -29.40 -11.08 -1.06
N MET A 41 -29.82 -9.88 -1.46
CA MET A 41 -28.91 -8.75 -1.75
C MET A 41 -28.15 -8.28 -0.50
N ARG A 42 -28.80 -8.33 0.68
CA ARG A 42 -28.14 -8.03 1.96
C ARG A 42 -27.10 -9.06 2.35
N PHE A 43 -27.32 -10.33 2.03
CA PHE A 43 -26.36 -11.40 2.32
C PHE A 43 -25.12 -11.31 1.43
N GLU A 44 -25.26 -11.03 0.14
CA GLU A 44 -24.09 -10.84 -0.75
C GLU A 44 -23.27 -9.61 -0.37
N ILE A 45 -23.91 -8.50 -0.01
CA ILE A 45 -23.19 -7.30 0.44
C ILE A 45 -22.44 -7.59 1.75
N VAL A 46 -23.07 -8.29 2.71
CA VAL A 46 -22.41 -8.70 3.96
C VAL A 46 -21.25 -9.66 3.69
N LEU A 47 -21.39 -10.57 2.72
CA LEU A 47 -20.37 -11.55 2.35
C LEU A 47 -19.20 -10.87 1.62
N LEU A 48 -19.46 -9.90 0.74
CA LEU A 48 -18.44 -9.07 0.09
C LEU A 48 -17.69 -8.19 1.10
N PHE A 49 -18.39 -7.55 2.04
CA PHE A 49 -17.73 -6.77 3.10
C PHE A 49 -16.94 -7.66 4.08
N ALA A 50 -17.44 -8.87 4.38
CA ALA A 50 -16.71 -9.85 5.18
C ALA A 50 -15.44 -10.33 4.46
N CYS A 51 -15.52 -10.69 3.18
CA CYS A 51 -14.36 -11.06 2.37
C CYS A 51 -13.35 -9.91 2.23
N ALA A 52 -13.81 -8.67 2.07
CA ALA A 52 -12.95 -7.49 2.03
C ALA A 52 -12.23 -7.26 3.38
N SER A 53 -12.90 -7.50 4.51
CA SER A 53 -12.28 -7.40 5.84
C SER A 53 -11.20 -8.46 6.08
N VAL A 54 -11.38 -9.68 5.56
CA VAL A 54 -10.38 -10.76 5.65
C VAL A 54 -9.16 -10.48 4.77
N ALA A 55 -9.36 -9.89 3.59
CA ALA A 55 -8.26 -9.50 2.70
C ALA A 55 -7.38 -8.39 3.31
N LEU A 56 -7.98 -7.46 4.07
CA LEU A 56 -7.26 -6.39 4.78
C LEU A 56 -6.67 -6.83 6.12
N ALA A 57 -7.16 -7.94 6.69
CA ALA A 57 -6.63 -8.55 7.91
C ALA A 57 -5.57 -9.63 7.63
N ALA A 58 -5.11 -9.77 6.39
CA ALA A 58 -4.02 -10.67 6.05
C ALA A 58 -2.77 -10.26 6.85
N PRO A 59 -2.14 -11.19 7.58
CA PRO A 59 -0.95 -10.88 8.34
C PRO A 59 0.14 -10.37 7.39
N GLN A 60 0.69 -9.20 7.71
CA GLN A 60 1.99 -8.79 7.18
C GLN A 60 2.97 -9.92 7.51
N ARG A 61 3.72 -10.37 6.50
CA ARG A 61 4.61 -11.54 6.57
C ARG A 61 5.36 -11.57 7.91
N SER A 62 5.22 -12.65 8.68
CA SER A 62 5.74 -12.68 10.05
C SER A 62 7.26 -12.51 10.07
N ASP A 63 7.80 -11.73 11.02
CA ASP A 63 9.25 -11.58 11.22
C ASP A 63 9.99 -12.91 11.43
N ALA A 64 9.28 -13.96 11.86
CA ALA A 64 9.79 -15.31 11.96
C ALA A 64 10.23 -15.91 10.61
N GLU A 65 9.85 -15.31 9.48
CA GLU A 65 10.11 -15.79 8.12
C GLU A 65 11.20 -14.96 7.40
N ALA A 66 12.11 -14.32 8.14
CA ALA A 66 13.22 -13.54 7.61
C ALA A 66 14.36 -14.42 7.01
N GLU A 67 14.03 -15.24 6.02
CA GLU A 67 15.00 -16.00 5.24
C GLU A 67 15.69 -15.10 4.21
N ILE A 68 17.00 -15.25 4.00
CA ILE A 68 17.75 -14.51 2.97
C ILE A 68 17.42 -15.09 1.60
N ILE A 69 16.74 -14.31 0.74
CA ILE A 69 16.37 -14.72 -0.62
C ILE A 69 17.42 -14.36 -1.66
N GLN A 70 18.19 -13.30 -1.39
CA GLN A 70 19.28 -12.86 -2.25
C GLN A 70 20.41 -12.34 -1.39
N GLN A 71 21.64 -12.68 -1.75
CA GLN A 71 22.84 -12.15 -1.13
C GLN A 71 23.91 -11.99 -2.20
N GLU A 72 24.54 -10.83 -2.23
CA GLU A 72 25.70 -10.52 -3.04
C GLU A 72 26.83 -10.09 -2.12
N ASN A 73 28.01 -10.67 -2.34
CA ASN A 73 29.23 -10.24 -1.68
C ASN A 73 30.34 -10.28 -2.72
N ASN A 74 30.75 -9.11 -3.19
CA ASN A 74 31.87 -8.94 -4.10
C ASN A 74 32.98 -8.19 -3.38
N ILE A 75 34.19 -8.72 -3.49
CA ILE A 75 35.39 -8.08 -2.96
C ILE A 75 36.36 -7.97 -4.12
N GLU A 76 36.57 -6.75 -4.56
CA GLU A 76 37.46 -6.44 -5.66
C GLU A 76 38.94 -6.46 -5.19
N PRO A 77 39.90 -6.89 -6.04
CA PRO A 77 41.32 -6.90 -5.71
C PRO A 77 41.87 -5.50 -5.38
N ASP A 78 41.19 -4.48 -5.89
CA ASP A 78 41.51 -3.07 -5.75
C ASP A 78 41.16 -2.55 -4.35
N GLY A 79 40.52 -3.38 -3.52
CA GLY A 79 40.08 -3.10 -2.15
C GLY A 79 38.73 -2.38 -2.04
N GLU A 80 38.03 -2.22 -3.17
CA GLU A 80 36.59 -1.97 -3.15
C GLU A 80 35.85 -3.25 -2.73
N TYR A 81 34.69 -3.07 -2.10
CA TYR A 81 33.78 -4.18 -1.84
C TYR A 81 32.34 -3.73 -1.99
N LYS A 82 31.47 -4.69 -2.31
CA LYS A 82 30.02 -4.51 -2.43
C LYS A 82 29.33 -5.65 -1.73
N TYR A 83 28.40 -5.29 -0.87
CA TYR A 83 27.56 -6.22 -0.13
C TYR A 83 26.10 -5.85 -0.34
N SER A 84 25.26 -6.82 -0.66
CA SER A 84 23.82 -6.63 -0.67
C SER A 84 23.11 -7.88 -0.17
N TYR A 85 21.97 -7.68 0.49
CA TYR A 85 21.11 -8.78 0.91
C TYR A 85 19.65 -8.36 0.85
N GLU A 86 18.79 -9.35 0.61
CA GLU A 86 17.36 -9.22 0.65
C GLU A 86 16.78 -10.40 1.41
N THR A 87 15.85 -10.13 2.32
CA THR A 87 15.13 -11.14 3.07
C THR A 87 13.70 -11.31 2.56
N ALA A 88 13.10 -12.47 2.82
CA ALA A 88 11.75 -12.80 2.40
C ALA A 88 10.69 -11.86 3.03
N ASN A 89 10.92 -11.35 4.25
CA ASN A 89 10.05 -10.36 4.89
C ASN A 89 10.26 -8.92 4.36
N GLY A 90 11.06 -8.72 3.31
CA GLY A 90 11.21 -7.43 2.63
C GLY A 90 12.27 -6.51 3.24
N ILE A 91 13.11 -7.02 4.14
CA ILE A 91 14.28 -6.26 4.62
C ILE A 91 15.33 -6.32 3.52
N ARG A 92 15.88 -5.16 3.17
CA ARG A 92 16.94 -5.03 2.17
C ARG A 92 18.07 -4.20 2.74
N GLY A 93 19.29 -4.65 2.56
CA GLY A 93 20.48 -3.88 2.91
C GLY A 93 21.48 -3.91 1.78
N LYS A 94 22.12 -2.78 1.52
CA LYS A 94 23.26 -2.67 0.61
C LYS A 94 24.34 -1.80 1.23
N GLU A 95 25.58 -2.17 1.01
CA GLU A 95 26.76 -1.45 1.42
C GLU A 95 27.82 -1.55 0.33
N SER A 96 28.52 -0.45 0.08
CA SER A 96 29.72 -0.43 -0.76
C SER A 96 30.80 0.35 -0.05
N GLY A 97 32.02 -0.18 -0.05
CA GLY A 97 33.20 0.51 0.44
C GLY A 97 34.19 0.77 -0.68
N THR A 98 34.80 1.95 -0.67
CA THR A 98 35.89 2.31 -1.59
C THR A 98 37.11 2.78 -0.82
N LEU A 99 38.29 2.45 -1.33
CA LEU A 99 39.55 2.92 -0.75
C LEU A 99 39.79 4.38 -1.15
N LYS A 100 39.81 5.27 -0.16
CA LYS A 100 40.19 6.66 -0.29
C LYS A 100 41.60 6.83 0.25
N ARG A 101 42.46 7.51 -0.54
CA ARG A 101 43.78 7.92 -0.08
C ARG A 101 43.61 8.88 1.09
N ALA A 102 44.26 8.61 2.21
CA ALA A 102 44.18 9.49 3.36
C ALA A 102 44.71 10.89 3.02
N SER A 103 44.07 11.92 3.57
CA SER A 103 44.45 13.33 3.34
C SER A 103 45.80 13.71 3.97
N SER A 104 46.37 12.87 4.84
CA SER A 104 47.64 13.11 5.55
C SER A 104 48.70 12.07 5.16
N PRO A 105 49.96 12.46 4.91
CA PRO A 105 51.04 11.55 4.53
C PRO A 105 51.42 10.53 5.61
N ASP A 106 51.01 10.76 6.86
CA ASP A 106 51.26 9.86 8.00
C ASP A 106 50.11 8.87 8.26
N THR A 107 49.06 8.89 7.43
CA THR A 107 47.85 8.07 7.62
C THR A 107 47.71 7.05 6.49
N SER A 108 47.44 5.80 6.85
CA SER A 108 47.18 4.72 5.88
C SER A 108 45.91 4.98 5.08
N ASP A 109 45.84 4.48 3.84
CA ASP A 109 44.63 4.49 3.02
C ASP A 109 43.40 4.03 3.85
N VAL A 110 42.29 4.77 3.77
CA VAL A 110 41.09 4.53 4.57
C VAL A 110 39.94 4.07 3.67
N ILE A 111 39.13 3.16 4.16
CA ILE A 111 37.93 2.71 3.46
C ILE A 111 36.78 3.62 3.86
N VAL A 112 36.18 4.28 2.86
CA VAL A 112 34.92 5.02 3.03
C VAL A 112 33.79 4.07 2.67
N ALA A 113 32.87 3.85 3.61
CA ALA A 113 31.73 2.96 3.42
C ALA A 113 30.44 3.78 3.29
N ALA A 114 29.59 3.40 2.35
CA ALA A 114 28.25 3.97 2.22
C ALA A 114 27.25 2.85 1.99
N GLY A 115 26.08 2.99 2.59
CA GLY A 115 25.06 1.96 2.50
C GLY A 115 23.66 2.47 2.78
N SER A 116 22.70 1.59 2.59
CA SER A 116 21.30 1.83 2.94
C SER A 116 20.64 0.53 3.40
N VAL A 117 19.79 0.64 4.40
CA VAL A 117 18.96 -0.44 4.92
C VAL A 117 17.51 0.02 4.88
N SER A 118 16.63 -0.80 4.33
CA SER A 118 15.19 -0.56 4.29
C SER A 118 14.43 -1.73 4.88
N TYR A 119 13.41 -1.46 5.68
CA TYR A 119 12.51 -2.47 6.22
C TYR A 119 11.07 -1.92 6.30
N THR A 120 10.10 -2.82 6.27
CA THR A 120 8.69 -2.45 6.47
C THR A 120 8.41 -2.48 7.98
N ALA A 121 7.97 -1.35 8.53
CA ALA A 121 7.56 -1.27 9.92
C ALA A 121 6.18 -1.93 10.14
N PRO A 122 5.82 -2.28 11.39
CA PRO A 122 4.54 -2.94 11.70
C PRO A 122 3.28 -2.13 11.34
N ASP A 123 3.44 -0.84 11.09
CA ASP A 123 2.38 0.05 10.60
C ASP A 123 2.20 -0.02 9.07
N GLY A 124 3.04 -0.80 8.38
CA GLY A 124 3.08 -0.91 6.92
C GLY A 124 3.88 0.21 6.23
N SER A 125 4.50 1.13 6.98
CA SER A 125 5.37 2.15 6.40
C SER A 125 6.73 1.57 6.02
N LEU A 126 7.29 2.00 4.88
CA LEU A 126 8.66 1.64 4.51
C LEU A 126 9.61 2.60 5.23
N VAL A 127 10.44 2.07 6.10
CA VAL A 127 11.50 2.82 6.78
C VAL A 127 12.81 2.58 6.05
N GLU A 128 13.41 3.66 5.57
CA GLU A 128 14.73 3.64 4.94
C GLU A 128 15.74 4.41 5.81
N LEU A 129 16.93 3.83 5.96
CA LEU A 129 18.10 4.41 6.60
C LEU A 129 19.24 4.37 5.60
N SER A 130 19.76 5.53 5.22
CA SER A 130 21.01 5.65 4.47
C SER A 130 22.13 6.10 5.40
N TYR A 131 23.37 5.67 5.16
CA TYR A 131 24.51 6.12 5.93
C TYR A 131 25.74 6.31 5.08
N THR A 132 26.61 7.19 5.54
CA THR A 132 27.97 7.39 5.01
C THR A 132 28.94 7.37 6.18
N ALA A 133 29.98 6.55 6.08
CA ALA A 133 31.03 6.40 7.06
C ALA A 133 32.35 6.80 6.41
N ASP A 134 32.86 7.96 6.81
CA ASP A 134 34.17 8.45 6.39
C ASP A 134 35.12 8.58 7.59
N ASP A 135 36.38 8.90 7.29
CA ASP A 135 37.44 9.12 8.27
C ASP A 135 37.39 10.51 8.91
N GLU A 136 36.82 11.49 8.21
CA GLU A 136 36.80 12.89 8.62
C GLU A 136 35.56 13.26 9.47
N ASN A 137 34.38 12.81 9.08
CA ASN A 137 33.10 13.11 9.71
C ASN A 137 32.47 11.90 10.44
N GLY A 138 33.05 10.70 10.32
CA GLY A 138 32.60 9.49 10.99
C GLY A 138 31.31 8.91 10.39
N PHE A 139 30.55 8.20 11.20
CA PHE A 139 29.27 7.61 10.78
C PHE A 139 28.15 8.66 10.79
N GLN A 140 27.60 8.93 9.60
CA GLN A 140 26.54 9.89 9.35
C GLN A 140 25.27 9.19 8.84
N PRO A 141 24.32 8.84 9.72
CA PRO A 141 23.04 8.26 9.31
C PRO A 141 22.05 9.35 8.87
N SER A 142 21.26 9.04 7.86
CA SER A 142 20.17 9.85 7.32
C SER A 142 18.93 8.98 7.13
N GLY A 143 17.79 9.44 7.64
CA GLY A 143 16.51 8.75 7.50
C GLY A 143 15.38 9.56 8.15
N ASP A 144 14.17 9.44 7.60
CA ASP A 144 13.01 10.25 8.04
C ASP A 144 12.57 9.95 9.48
N HIS A 145 12.93 8.76 9.97
CA HIS A 145 12.63 8.30 11.32
C HIS A 145 13.65 8.79 12.37
N LEU A 146 14.74 9.43 11.94
CA LEU A 146 15.76 9.92 12.86
C LEU A 146 15.29 11.21 13.55
N PRO A 147 15.67 11.43 14.82
CA PRO A 147 15.34 12.66 15.52
C PRO A 147 16.01 13.85 14.82
N THR A 148 15.21 14.76 14.28
CA THR A 148 15.72 16.01 13.72
C THR A 148 15.98 17.01 14.84
N PRO A 149 17.04 17.84 14.73
CA PRO A 149 17.26 18.91 15.70
C PRO A 149 16.07 19.88 15.68
N PRO A 150 15.72 20.48 16.83
CA PRO A 150 14.61 21.42 16.89
C PRO A 150 14.84 22.61 15.94
N PRO A 151 13.77 23.17 15.34
CA PRO A 151 13.89 24.28 14.41
C PRO A 151 14.58 25.48 15.08
N ILE A 152 15.44 26.16 14.32
CA ILE A 152 16.16 27.34 14.80
C ILE A 152 15.13 28.41 15.23
N PRO A 153 15.22 28.97 16.44
CA PRO A 153 14.27 29.97 16.91
C PRO A 153 14.25 31.22 16.00
N PRO A 154 13.09 31.86 15.79
CA PRO A 154 12.92 32.90 14.77
C PRO A 154 13.82 34.12 14.99
N GLN A 155 14.25 34.38 16.22
CA GLN A 155 15.18 35.46 16.55
C GLN A 155 16.57 35.22 15.95
N ILE A 156 17.04 33.97 15.94
CA ILE A 156 18.34 33.61 15.36
C ILE A 156 18.26 33.67 13.84
N GLN A 157 17.15 33.24 13.23
CA GLN A 157 16.93 33.39 11.79
C GLN A 157 17.01 34.86 11.35
N LYS A 158 16.30 35.75 12.06
CA LYS A 158 16.36 37.20 11.81
C LYS A 158 17.77 37.76 11.99
N ALA A 159 18.51 37.29 13.01
CA ALA A 159 19.89 37.72 13.22
C ALA A 159 20.81 37.27 12.07
N LEU A 160 20.64 36.04 11.55
CA LEU A 160 21.38 35.53 10.41
C LEU A 160 21.06 36.29 9.12
N GLU A 161 19.79 36.59 8.86
CA GLU A 161 19.35 37.43 7.73
C GLU A 161 19.95 38.84 7.81
N TYR A 162 19.93 39.45 9.00
CA TYR A 162 20.57 40.74 9.23
C TYR A 162 22.08 40.68 8.96
N LEU A 163 22.79 39.68 9.50
CA LEU A 163 24.22 39.49 9.26
C LEU A 163 24.53 39.27 7.77
N ALA A 164 23.69 38.53 7.05
CA ALA A 164 23.82 38.32 5.61
C ALA A 164 23.58 39.59 4.78
N SER A 165 22.77 40.53 5.29
CA SER A 165 22.51 41.82 4.64
C SER A 165 23.65 42.84 4.81
N LEU A 166 24.59 42.60 5.73
CA LEU A 166 25.70 43.52 5.99
C LEU A 166 26.73 43.48 4.86
N PRO A 167 27.30 44.65 4.49
CA PRO A 167 28.42 44.69 3.55
C PRO A 167 29.65 43.96 4.14
N PRO A 168 30.54 43.41 3.31
CA PRO A 168 31.74 42.71 3.78
C PRO A 168 32.54 43.63 4.71
N SER A 169 32.83 43.14 5.92
CA SER A 169 33.60 43.92 6.89
C SER A 169 35.00 44.16 6.32
N ASN A 170 35.43 45.42 6.23
CA ASN A 170 36.81 45.79 5.94
C ASN A 170 37.70 45.39 7.13
N ARG A 171 38.02 44.10 7.23
CA ARG A 171 39.02 43.60 8.16
C ARG A 171 40.38 43.91 7.55
N ARG A 172 40.89 45.12 7.82
CA ARG A 172 42.27 45.49 7.48
C ARG A 172 43.22 44.45 8.10
N ARG A 173 44.02 43.82 7.25
CA ARG A 173 45.17 42.99 7.65
C ARG A 173 46.23 43.84 8.33
#